data_AF-A0A8S2S6F4-F1
#
_entry.id   AF-A0A8S2S6F4-F1
#
_cell.length_a   1.000
_cell.length_b   1.000
_cell.length_c   1.000
_cell.angle_alpha   90.00
_cell.angle_beta   90.00
_cell.angle_gamma   90.00
#
_symmetry.space_group_name_H-M   'P 1'
#
loop_
_entity.id
_entity.type
_entity.pdbx_description
1 polymer ?
#
loop_
_entity_poly.entity_id
_entity_poly.type
_entity_poly.pdbx_seq_one_letter_code
_entity_poly.pdbx_strand_id
1 'polypeptide(L)'
;CNRSYSLDQFNLYNPTTLHIHPLDGDLYILDDMYLYRIRINFNLIEIVLGQSLNCLNNDNFVQLNNPMDFSFNHQGDLFILEKSKP
;
A
#
# COMPACT_ATOMS: atom_id res chain seq x y z
N CYS A 1 -11.68 2.95 -6.98
CA CYS A 1 -11.92 1.84 -6.03
C CYS A 1 -10.95 0.71 -6.31
N ASN A 2 -10.93 0.08 -7.48
CA ASN A 2 -9.75 -0.66 -7.97
C ASN A 2 -9.12 0.12 -9.11
N ARG A 3 -7.96 0.72 -8.91
CA ARG A 3 -7.25 1.41 -9.99
C ARG A 3 -5.76 1.17 -9.83
N SER A 4 -5.22 0.45 -10.79
CA SER A 4 -3.84 0.58 -11.20
C SER A 4 -3.73 1.89 -11.99
N TYR A 5 -2.71 2.69 -11.70
CA TYR A 5 -2.43 3.95 -12.40
C TYR A 5 -1.04 3.86 -13.04
N SER A 6 -0.81 4.68 -14.07
CA SER A 6 0.55 4.91 -14.57
C SER A 6 1.36 5.62 -13.49
N LEU A 7 2.63 5.25 -13.29
CA LEU A 7 3.49 5.90 -12.29
C LEU A 7 3.60 7.41 -12.53
N ASP A 8 3.63 7.85 -13.78
CA ASP A 8 3.75 9.27 -14.17
C ASP A 8 2.55 10.14 -13.77
N GLN A 9 1.45 9.52 -13.36
CA GLN A 9 0.21 10.20 -12.97
C GLN A 9 -0.02 10.17 -11.46
N PHE A 10 0.91 9.60 -10.70
CA PHE A 10 0.74 9.34 -9.29
C PHE A 10 1.73 10.16 -8.46
N ASN A 11 1.21 10.87 -7.45
CA ASN A 11 2.02 11.60 -6.48
C ASN A 11 1.83 10.98 -5.11
N LEU A 12 2.95 10.67 -4.46
CA LEU A 12 2.98 10.35 -3.04
C LEU A 12 2.79 11.63 -2.22
N TYR A 13 2.12 11.52 -1.08
CA TYR A 13 1.85 12.67 -0.23
C TYR A 13 2.83 12.77 0.95
N ASN A 14 2.96 11.70 1.72
CA ASN A 14 3.82 11.59 2.90
C ASN A 14 4.32 10.14 3.09
N PRO A 15 5.19 9.65 2.19
CA PRO A 15 5.68 8.28 2.27
C PRO A 15 6.59 8.10 3.50
N THR A 16 6.36 7.03 4.28
CA THR A 16 7.10 6.76 5.53
C THR A 16 8.01 5.55 5.45
N THR A 17 7.52 4.45 4.86
CA THR A 17 8.25 3.18 4.77
C THR A 17 8.20 2.63 3.34
N LEU A 18 9.27 1.95 2.92
CA LEU A 18 9.32 1.18 1.68
C LEU A 18 9.95 -0.21 1.90
N HIS A 19 9.43 -1.22 1.20
CA HIS A 19 9.99 -2.59 1.17
C HIS A 19 9.86 -3.20 -0.22
N ILE A 20 10.80 -4.07 -0.59
CA ILE A 20 10.71 -4.90 -1.79
C ILE A 20 10.12 -6.24 -1.38
N HIS A 21 9.10 -6.71 -2.10
CA HIS A 21 8.49 -7.99 -1.84
C HIS A 21 9.43 -9.14 -2.28
N PRO A 22 9.64 -10.17 -1.43
CA PRO A 22 10.75 -11.10 -1.61
C PRO A 22 10.54 -12.13 -2.73
N LEU A 23 9.31 -12.31 -3.23
CA LEU A 23 9.01 -13.33 -4.23
C LEU A 23 8.90 -12.77 -5.65
N ASP A 24 8.35 -11.57 -5.81
CA ASP A 24 8.12 -10.95 -7.13
C ASP A 24 8.99 -9.71 -7.39
N GLY A 25 9.67 -9.19 -6.36
CA GLY A 25 10.56 -8.03 -6.48
C GLY A 25 9.84 -6.69 -6.65
N ASP A 26 8.51 -6.64 -6.46
CA ASP A 26 7.78 -5.39 -6.55
C ASP A 26 8.04 -4.50 -5.33
N LEU A 27 7.99 -3.18 -5.55
CA LEU A 27 8.21 -2.19 -4.50
C LEU A 27 6.89 -1.86 -3.82
N TYR A 28 6.86 -1.91 -2.50
CA TYR A 28 5.71 -1.50 -1.69
C TYR A 28 6.06 -0.24 -0.92
N ILE A 29 5.11 0.69 -0.83
CA ILE A 29 5.28 1.98 -0.15
C ILE A 29 4.08 2.22 0.76
N LEU A 30 4.36 2.53 2.02
CA LEU A 30 3.36 3.05 2.95
C LEU A 30 3.35 4.58 2.86
N ASP A 31 2.20 5.15 2.56
CA ASP A 31 1.98 6.58 2.43
C ASP A 31 0.64 6.95 3.07
N ASP A 32 0.73 7.66 4.20
CA ASP A 32 -0.37 7.94 5.12
C ASP A 32 -1.15 6.66 5.52
N MET A 33 -2.42 6.53 5.09
CA MET A 33 -3.27 5.35 5.38
C MET A 33 -3.35 4.37 4.21
N TYR A 34 -2.44 4.46 3.25
CA TYR A 34 -2.44 3.64 2.05
C TYR A 34 -1.15 2.84 1.91
N LEU A 35 -1.29 1.57 1.54
CA LEU A 35 -0.17 0.75 1.08
C LEU A 35 -0.28 0.60 -0.43
N TYR A 36 0.75 1.07 -1.13
CA TYR A 36 0.86 0.98 -2.58
C TYR A 36 1.80 -0.15 -2.98
N ARG A 37 1.51 -0.81 -4.11
CA ARG A 37 2.42 -1.71 -4.83
C ARG A 37 2.79 -1.07 -6.16
N ILE A 38 4.09 -0.96 -6.40
CA ILE A 38 4.69 -0.45 -7.63
C ILE A 38 5.31 -1.63 -8.38
N ARG A 39 4.79 -1.87 -9.58
CA ARG A 39 5.33 -2.87 -10.50
C ARG A 39 6.14 -2.14 -11.57
N ILE A 40 7.43 -1.93 -11.30
CA ILE A 40 8.32 -1.06 -12.10
C ILE A 40 8.33 -1.49 -13.57
N ASN A 41 8.40 -2.79 -13.84
CA ASN A 41 8.44 -3.34 -15.20
C ASN A 41 7.18 -3.03 -16.02
N PHE A 42 6.07 -2.72 -15.36
CA PHE A 42 4.79 -2.41 -16.01
C PHE A 42 4.48 -0.91 -16.00
N ASN A 43 5.33 -0.08 -15.38
CA ASN A 43 5.06 1.34 -15.11
C ASN A 43 3.73 1.57 -14.36
N LEU A 44 3.38 0.67 -13.42
CA LEU A 44 2.09 0.69 -12.72
C LEU A 44 2.25 0.85 -11.21
N ILE A 45 1.31 1.56 -10.61
CA ILE A 45 1.08 1.62 -9.16
C ILE A 45 -0.36 1.26 -8.81
N GLU A 46 -0.53 0.51 -7.73
CA GLU A 46 -1.81 -0.03 -7.27
C GLU A 46 -1.99 0.18 -5.77
N ILE A 47 -3.23 0.39 -5.35
CA ILE A 47 -3.59 0.37 -3.94
C ILE A 47 -3.76 -1.09 -3.51
N VAL A 48 -2.95 -1.53 -2.55
CA VAL A 48 -3.04 -2.87 -1.95
C VAL A 48 -3.94 -2.82 -0.73
N LEU A 49 -3.74 -1.82 0.14
CA LEU A 49 -4.54 -1.58 1.35
C LEU A 49 -4.82 -0.09 1.52
N GLY A 50 -5.86 0.21 2.28
CA GLY A 50 -6.39 1.56 2.42
C GLY A 50 -7.63 1.78 1.55
N GLN A 51 -8.54 2.61 2.04
CA GLN A 51 -9.81 2.88 1.38
C GLN A 51 -9.97 4.38 1.16
N SER A 52 -10.16 4.77 -0.10
CA SER A 52 -10.58 6.14 -0.39
C SER A 52 -11.99 6.38 0.13
N LEU A 53 -12.22 7.55 0.74
CA LEU A 53 -13.56 8.00 1.18
C LEU A 53 -14.60 7.94 0.04
N ASN A 54 -14.15 8.05 -1.21
CA ASN A 54 -15.01 7.95 -2.40
C ASN A 54 -15.48 6.50 -2.71
N CYS A 55 -15.02 5.51 -1.94
CA CYS A 55 -15.20 4.08 -2.19
C CYS A 55 -15.63 3.30 -0.93
N LEU A 56 -16.24 3.96 0.06
CA LEU A 56 -16.59 3.40 1.37
C LEU A 56 -17.51 2.17 1.34
N ASN A 57 -18.24 1.95 0.24
CA ASN A 57 -19.26 0.89 0.13
C ASN A 57 -18.74 -0.44 -0.45
N ASN A 58 -17.43 -0.59 -0.63
CA ASN A 58 -16.85 -1.87 -1.06
C ASN A 58 -16.28 -2.62 0.14
N ASP A 59 -16.91 -3.73 0.51
CA ASP A 59 -16.53 -4.58 1.66
C ASP A 59 -15.16 -5.27 1.52
N ASN A 60 -14.49 -5.11 0.38
CA ASN A 60 -13.23 -5.79 0.06
C ASN A 60 -11.97 -4.98 0.45
N PHE A 61 -12.12 -3.84 1.11
CA PHE A 61 -10.98 -3.01 1.51
C PHE A 61 -10.70 -3.12 3.00
N VAL A 62 -9.44 -3.36 3.33
CA VAL A 62 -8.95 -3.23 4.70
C VAL A 62 -8.57 -1.77 4.92
N GLN A 63 -9.24 -1.13 5.88
CA GLN A 63 -8.90 0.22 6.31
C GLN A 63 -7.72 0.16 7.29
N LEU A 64 -6.66 0.91 6.96
CA LEU A 64 -5.54 1.12 7.87
C LEU A 64 -5.86 2.27 8.83
N ASN A 65 -5.54 2.08 10.10
CA ASN A 65 -5.74 3.03 11.18
C ASN A 65 -4.38 3.40 11.79
N ASN A 66 -3.81 4.51 11.32
CA ASN A 66 -2.52 5.02 11.79
C ASN A 66 -1.38 3.97 11.66
N PRO A 67 -1.13 3.47 10.44
CA PRO A 67 -0.03 2.54 10.19
C PRO A 67 1.32 3.27 10.39
N MET A 68 2.24 2.62 11.07
CA MET A 68 3.56 3.17 11.40
C MET A 68 4.66 2.53 10.55
N ASP A 69 4.52 1.23 10.29
CA ASP A 69 5.52 0.46 9.57
C ASP A 69 4.91 -0.81 8.96
N PHE A 70 5.63 -1.47 8.05
CA PHE A 70 5.23 -2.77 7.52
C PHE A 70 6.45 -3.60 7.11
N SER A 71 6.30 -4.92 6.94
CA SER A 71 7.36 -5.79 6.46
C SER A 71 6.80 -7.06 5.83
N PHE A 72 7.64 -7.78 5.08
CA PHE A 72 7.32 -9.09 4.51
C PHE A 72 8.16 -10.18 5.16
N ASN A 73 7.58 -11.37 5.35
CA ASN A 73 8.37 -12.57 5.61
C ASN A 73 8.88 -13.19 4.29
N HIS A 74 9.73 -14.23 4.38
CA HIS A 74 10.27 -14.92 3.20
C HIS A 74 9.23 -15.66 2.35
N GLN A 75 8.03 -15.87 2.87
CA GLN A 75 6.89 -16.47 2.17
C GLN A 75 6.02 -15.43 1.44
N GLY A 76 6.33 -14.13 1.58
CA GLY A 76 5.58 -13.04 0.97
C GLY A 76 4.38 -12.55 1.80
N ASP A 77 4.21 -13.04 3.04
CA ASP A 77 3.15 -12.56 3.92
C ASP A 77 3.47 -11.15 4.42
N LEU A 78 2.46 -10.28 4.37
CA LEU A 78 2.54 -8.88 4.78
C LEU A 78 2.17 -8.72 6.26
N PHE A 79 3.05 -8.06 7.01
CA PHE A 79 2.84 -7.65 8.40
C PHE A 79 2.80 -6.12 8.48
N ILE A 80 1.82 -5.57 9.19
CA ILE A 80 1.67 -4.12 9.38
C ILE A 80 1.65 -3.81 10.86
N LEU A 81 2.41 -2.81 11.25
CA LEU A 81 2.39 -2.24 12.59
C LEU A 81 1.45 -1.03 12.60
N GLU A 82 0.32 -1.16 13.28
CA GLU A 82 -0.63 -0.07 13.49
C GLU A 82 -0.54 0.43 14.92
N LYS A 83 -0.51 1.76 15.09
CA LYS A 83 -0.58 2.35 16.43
C LYS A 83 -2.04 2.55 16.81
N SER A 84 -2.48 1.82 17.83
CA SER A 84 -3.80 2.03 18.44
C SER A 84 -3.97 3.48 18.89
N LYS A 85 -5.19 4.00 18.74
CA LYS A 85 -5.56 5.28 19.35
C LYS A 85 -5.40 5.14 20.88
N PRO A 86 -4.87 6.17 21.57
CA PRO A 86 -4.86 6.20 23.03
C PRO A 86 -6.27 6.17 23.61
#